data_AF-A0A3A9BRQ6-F1
#
_entry.id   AF-A0A3A9BRQ6-F1
#
_cell.length_a   1.000
_cell.length_b   1.000
_cell.length_c   1.000
_cell.angle_alpha   90.00
_cell.angle_beta   90.00
_cell.angle_gamma   90.00
#
_symmetry.space_group_name_H-M   'P 1'
#
loop_
_entity.id
_entity.type
_entity.pdbx_description
1 polymer ?
#
loop_
_entity_poly.entity_id
_entity_poly.type
_entity_poly.pdbx_seq_one_letter_code
_entity_poly.pdbx_strand_id
1 'polypeptide(L)'
;YAKYQQGKTPEEMAEFLKNEYGTTGKGFDFGSNPISVWFNESGMSIGYGMSAKENPVMVMGWQEAEGIIRSMVENGSYMGANEVFLVDALEHQRVSNDLFNFFRDGIGEIPDNIPIKSYNHPESMTNLCELLSTQEGRDVVAGELSHAKEQIEAGEKQIKWRYVKKPERLL
;
A
#
# COMPACT_ATOMS: atom_id res chain seq x y z
N TYR A 1 -9.23 1.31 -0.36
CA TYR A 1 -10.28 0.61 -1.13
C TYR A 1 -9.89 -0.80 -1.54
N ALA A 2 -8.89 -1.02 -2.41
CA ALA A 2 -8.55 -2.36 -2.93
C ALA A 2 -8.34 -3.45 -1.85
N LYS A 3 -7.66 -3.13 -0.75
CA LYS A 3 -7.48 -4.09 0.37
C LYS A 3 -8.80 -4.51 1.05
N TYR A 4 -9.85 -3.68 1.04
CA TYR A 4 -11.17 -4.05 1.56
C TYR A 4 -11.91 -5.05 0.64
N GLN A 5 -11.49 -5.19 -0.62
CA GLN A 5 -12.04 -6.19 -1.55
C GLN A 5 -11.47 -7.60 -1.30
N GLN A 6 -10.46 -7.74 -0.44
CA GLN A 6 -9.77 -9.02 -0.18
C GLN A 6 -10.48 -9.89 0.89
N GLY A 7 -11.64 -9.47 1.39
CA GLY A 7 -12.40 -10.25 2.39
C GLY A 7 -11.74 -10.36 3.77
N LYS A 8 -10.82 -9.45 4.10
CA LYS A 8 -10.12 -9.42 5.39
C LYS A 8 -11.05 -9.09 6.55
N THR A 9 -10.79 -9.73 7.69
CA THR A 9 -11.48 -9.45 8.96
C THR A 9 -11.24 -8.00 9.42
N PRO A 10 -12.12 -7.43 10.26
CA PRO A 10 -11.89 -6.12 10.87
C PRO A 10 -10.55 -6.02 11.59
N GLU A 11 -10.13 -7.08 12.29
CA GLU A 11 -8.87 -7.13 13.03
C GLU A 11 -7.66 -7.07 12.09
N GLU A 12 -7.66 -7.87 11.02
CA GLU A 12 -6.60 -7.84 10.00
C GLU A 12 -6.55 -6.50 9.27
N MET A 13 -7.70 -5.85 9.04
CA MET A 13 -7.76 -4.54 8.42
C MET A 13 -7.28 -3.43 9.35
N ALA A 14 -7.60 -3.47 10.64
CA ALA A 14 -7.10 -2.53 11.62
C ALA A 14 -5.57 -2.62 11.74
N GLU A 15 -5.03 -3.84 11.80
CA GLU A 15 -3.58 -4.07 11.81
C GLU A 15 -2.93 -3.63 10.49
N PHE A 16 -3.59 -3.86 9.34
CA PHE A 16 -3.13 -3.35 8.06
C PHE A 16 -3.06 -1.81 8.05
N LEU A 17 -4.12 -1.12 8.49
CA LEU A 17 -4.15 0.35 8.54
C LEU A 17 -3.03 0.88 9.43
N LYS A 18 -2.86 0.30 10.62
CA LYS A 18 -1.78 0.64 11.54
C LYS A 18 -0.42 0.58 10.86
N ASN A 19 -0.12 -0.53 10.18
CA ASN A 19 1.16 -0.74 9.50
C ASN A 19 1.32 0.18 8.26
N GLU A 20 0.24 0.50 7.57
CA GLU A 20 0.29 1.35 6.38
C GLU A 20 0.51 2.83 6.73
N TYR A 21 -0.14 3.34 7.78
CA TYR A 21 0.04 4.73 8.21
C TYR A 21 1.31 4.91 9.05
N GLY A 22 1.66 3.92 9.89
CA GLY A 22 2.79 3.99 10.81
C GLY A 22 2.71 5.16 11.78
N THR A 23 3.87 5.63 12.25
CA THR A 23 3.95 6.83 13.11
C THR A 23 4.30 8.05 12.26
N THR A 24 3.30 8.89 11.96
CA THR A 24 3.49 10.06 11.10
C THR A 24 2.43 11.12 11.32
N GLY A 25 2.62 12.32 10.76
CA GLY A 25 1.65 13.40 10.75
C GLY A 25 1.22 13.75 9.32
N LYS A 26 -0.05 14.11 9.15
CA LYS A 26 -0.59 14.69 7.91
C LYS A 26 -1.36 15.96 8.21
N GLY A 27 -1.13 16.99 7.40
CA GLY A 27 -1.89 18.25 7.46
C GLY A 27 -2.82 18.37 6.26
N PHE A 28 -4.00 18.93 6.49
CA PHE A 28 -5.01 19.22 5.50
C PHE A 28 -5.37 20.70 5.58
N ASP A 29 -5.22 21.40 4.48
CA ASP A 29 -5.52 22.83 4.39
C ASP A 29 -6.97 23.03 3.91
N PHE A 30 -7.79 23.60 4.79
CA PHE A 30 -9.15 24.05 4.49
C PHE A 30 -9.27 25.57 4.62
N GLY A 31 -8.27 26.29 4.11
CA GLY A 31 -8.20 27.75 4.17
C GLY A 31 -7.92 28.23 5.59
N SER A 32 -8.86 28.97 6.19
CA SER A 32 -8.68 29.47 7.56
C SER A 32 -8.79 28.40 8.65
N ASN A 33 -9.16 27.17 8.30
CA ASN A 33 -9.40 26.08 9.25
C ASN A 33 -8.53 24.85 8.94
N PRO A 34 -7.19 24.95 9.00
CA PRO A 34 -6.32 23.79 8.83
C PRO A 34 -6.63 22.70 9.86
N ILE A 35 -6.56 21.44 9.42
CA ILE A 35 -6.71 20.26 10.27
C ILE A 35 -5.42 19.45 10.17
N SER A 36 -4.94 18.93 11.30
CA SER A 36 -3.87 17.94 11.33
C SER A 36 -4.38 16.61 11.86
N VAL A 37 -3.72 15.55 11.42
CA VAL A 37 -3.90 14.19 11.92
C VAL A 37 -2.54 13.63 12.28
N TRP A 38 -2.43 13.05 13.47
CA TRP A 38 -1.27 12.33 13.93
C TRP A 38 -1.61 10.84 14.06
N PHE A 39 -0.75 9.97 13.53
CA PHE A 39 -0.90 8.52 13.56
C PHE A 39 0.19 7.92 14.46
N ASN A 40 -0.16 6.90 15.23
CA ASN A 40 0.78 6.13 16.03
C ASN A 40 0.27 4.68 16.25
N GLU A 41 1.00 3.92 17.07
CA GLU A 41 0.65 2.53 17.39
C GLU A 41 -0.77 2.34 17.93
N SER A 42 -1.31 3.34 18.64
CA SER A 42 -2.62 3.26 19.28
C SER A 42 -3.79 3.66 18.37
N GLY A 43 -3.53 4.38 17.28
CA GLY A 43 -4.57 4.87 16.39
C GLY A 43 -4.22 6.21 15.76
N MET A 44 -5.23 7.08 15.67
CA MET A 44 -5.07 8.43 15.15
C MET A 44 -5.68 9.48 16.07
N SER A 45 -5.07 10.66 16.07
CA SER A 45 -5.59 11.84 16.75
C SER A 45 -5.70 13.00 15.78
N ILE A 46 -6.76 13.78 15.91
CA ILE A 46 -7.11 14.88 15.01
C ILE A 46 -7.07 16.18 15.81
N GLY A 47 -6.53 17.25 15.26
CA GLY A 47 -6.45 18.57 15.89
C GLY A 47 -6.63 19.71 14.89
N TYR A 48 -7.03 20.88 15.39
CA TYR A 48 -7.02 22.10 14.58
C TYR A 48 -5.59 22.63 14.43
N GLY A 49 -5.31 23.27 13.29
CA GLY A 49 -3.96 23.73 12.98
C GLY A 49 -2.97 22.57 13.00
N MET A 50 -1.88 22.74 13.75
CA MET A 50 -0.78 21.77 13.85
C MET A 50 -0.81 20.97 15.17
N SER A 51 -1.94 20.96 15.90
CA SER A 51 -1.98 20.48 17.28
C SER A 51 -2.44 19.03 17.46
N ALA A 52 -2.55 18.23 16.40
CA ALA A 52 -3.11 16.88 16.48
C ALA A 52 -2.42 15.96 17.49
N LYS A 53 -1.14 16.20 17.81
CA LYS A 53 -0.37 15.40 18.76
C LYS A 53 -0.46 15.95 20.19
N GLU A 54 -0.42 17.27 20.36
CA GLU A 54 -0.35 17.93 21.66
C GLU A 54 -1.73 18.25 22.25
N ASN A 55 -2.67 18.72 21.42
CA ASN A 55 -4.03 19.11 21.81
C ASN A 55 -5.05 18.54 20.81
N PRO A 56 -5.30 17.23 20.85
CA PRO A 56 -6.26 16.60 19.97
C PRO A 56 -7.69 17.00 20.35
N VAL A 57 -8.52 17.22 19.34
CA VAL A 57 -9.98 17.37 19.48
C VAL A 57 -10.70 16.03 19.39
N MET A 58 -10.04 15.02 18.80
CA MET A 58 -10.56 13.66 18.67
C MET A 58 -9.41 12.66 18.68
N VAL A 59 -9.63 11.51 19.29
CA VAL A 59 -8.71 10.37 19.27
C VAL A 59 -9.54 9.13 18.95
N MET A 60 -9.08 8.33 17.99
CA MET A 60 -9.73 7.10 17.57
C MET A 60 -8.73 5.96 17.51
N GLY A 61 -9.13 4.79 18.00
CA GLY A 61 -8.35 3.56 17.85
C GLY A 61 -8.38 3.01 16.42
N TRP A 62 -7.48 2.09 16.08
CA TRP A 62 -7.43 1.50 14.74
C TRP A 62 -8.69 0.72 14.37
N GLN A 63 -9.32 0.03 15.32
CA GLN A 63 -10.59 -0.69 15.10
C GLN A 63 -11.75 0.28 14.80
N GLU A 64 -11.78 1.44 15.46
CA GLU A 64 -12.80 2.46 15.20
C GLU A 64 -12.61 3.10 13.82
N ALA A 65 -11.36 3.46 13.50
CA ALA A 65 -11.03 3.98 12.17
C ALA A 65 -11.35 2.97 11.06
N GLU A 66 -11.05 1.68 11.28
CA GLU A 66 -11.41 0.59 10.38
C GLU A 66 -12.91 0.51 10.16
N GLY A 67 -13.72 0.53 11.22
CA GLY A 67 -15.18 0.44 11.11
C GLY A 67 -15.78 1.61 10.33
N ILE A 68 -15.25 2.83 10.51
CA ILE A 68 -15.65 4.02 9.75
C ILE A 68 -15.31 3.84 8.27
N ILE A 69 -14.07 3.46 7.96
CA ILE A 69 -13.62 3.28 6.56
C ILE A 69 -14.39 2.16 5.90
N ARG A 70 -14.59 1.02 6.57
CA ARG A 70 -15.38 -0.11 6.08
C ARG A 70 -16.79 0.32 5.73
N SER A 71 -17.45 1.05 6.63
CA SER A 71 -18.80 1.58 6.39
C SER A 71 -18.83 2.47 5.15
N MET A 72 -17.84 3.37 4.98
CA MET A 72 -17.72 4.21 3.80
C MET A 72 -17.50 3.41 2.51
N VAL A 73 -16.75 2.31 2.57
CA VAL A 73 -16.51 1.43 1.41
C VAL A 73 -17.79 0.67 1.04
N GLU A 74 -18.46 0.07 2.02
CA GLU A 74 -19.66 -0.74 1.84
C GLU A 74 -20.86 0.09 1.37
N ASN A 75 -20.98 1.34 1.83
CA ASN A 75 -22.05 2.25 1.43
C ASN A 75 -21.72 3.08 0.16
N GLY A 76 -20.51 2.94 -0.39
CA GLY A 76 -20.09 3.66 -1.61
C GLY A 76 -19.74 5.15 -1.42
N SER A 77 -19.52 5.62 -0.19
CA SER A 77 -19.13 7.02 0.09
C SER A 77 -17.61 7.23 0.23
N TYR A 78 -16.82 6.16 0.20
CA TYR A 78 -15.36 6.23 0.35
C TYR A 78 -14.65 6.95 -0.81
N MET A 79 -15.17 6.81 -2.03
CA MET A 79 -14.60 7.40 -3.25
C MET A 79 -15.70 7.59 -4.31
N GLY A 80 -15.49 8.52 -5.24
CA GLY A 80 -16.46 8.76 -6.31
C GLY A 80 -16.55 7.58 -7.29
N ALA A 81 -17.71 7.38 -7.93
CA ALA A 81 -17.91 6.27 -8.87
C ALA A 81 -16.88 6.24 -10.03
N ASN A 82 -16.47 7.41 -10.52
CA ASN A 82 -15.42 7.53 -11.53
C ASN A 82 -14.04 7.10 -11.01
N GLU A 83 -13.76 7.31 -9.73
CA GLU A 83 -12.50 6.90 -9.09
C GLU A 83 -12.47 5.38 -8.90
N VAL A 84 -13.60 4.77 -8.52
CA VAL A 84 -13.74 3.30 -8.41
C VAL A 84 -13.34 2.60 -9.71
N PHE A 85 -13.82 3.10 -10.85
CA PHE A 85 -13.54 2.52 -12.17
C PHE A 85 -12.03 2.52 -12.51
N LEU A 86 -11.27 3.47 -11.97
CA LEU A 86 -9.84 3.61 -12.24
C LEU A 86 -8.96 2.82 -11.26
N VAL A 87 -9.53 2.29 -10.16
CA VAL A 87 -8.75 1.64 -9.10
C VAL A 87 -7.88 0.51 -9.64
N ASP A 88 -8.42 -0.39 -10.46
CA ASP A 88 -7.66 -1.55 -10.95
C ASP A 88 -6.44 -1.13 -11.78
N ALA A 89 -6.63 -0.17 -12.70
CA ALA A 89 -5.53 0.34 -13.52
C ALA A 89 -4.47 1.06 -12.67
N LEU A 90 -4.90 1.86 -11.68
CA LEU A 90 -3.99 2.57 -10.78
C LEU A 90 -3.25 1.62 -9.84
N GLU A 91 -3.91 0.59 -9.32
CA GLU A 91 -3.27 -0.43 -8.48
C GLU A 91 -2.30 -1.27 -9.28
N HIS A 92 -2.63 -1.67 -10.52
CA HIS A 92 -1.66 -2.34 -11.40
C HIS A 92 -0.43 -1.46 -11.64
N GLN A 93 -0.61 -0.17 -11.93
CA GLN A 93 0.53 0.74 -12.13
C GLN A 93 1.38 0.86 -10.85
N ARG A 94 0.74 1.01 -9.69
CA ARG A 94 1.43 1.11 -8.40
C ARG A 94 2.21 -0.18 -8.09
N VAL A 95 1.58 -1.34 -8.23
CA VAL A 95 2.19 -2.64 -7.98
C VAL A 95 3.31 -2.92 -8.98
N SER A 96 3.13 -2.61 -10.27
CA SER A 96 4.17 -2.69 -11.30
C SER A 96 5.41 -1.88 -10.92
N ASN A 97 5.23 -0.66 -10.44
CA ASN A 97 6.34 0.18 -9.99
C ASN A 97 7.02 -0.41 -8.74
N ASP A 98 6.25 -0.92 -7.79
CA ASP A 98 6.81 -1.57 -6.60
C ASP A 98 7.59 -2.85 -6.95
N LEU A 99 7.07 -3.70 -7.86
CA LEU A 99 7.73 -4.91 -8.36
C LEU A 99 9.04 -4.58 -9.09
N PHE A 100 8.99 -3.58 -9.97
CA PHE A 100 10.18 -3.11 -10.68
C PHE A 100 11.26 -2.66 -9.71
N ASN A 101 10.91 -1.82 -8.73
CA ASN A 101 11.87 -1.35 -7.72
C ASN A 101 12.34 -2.50 -6.83
N PHE A 102 11.47 -3.45 -6.49
CA PHE A 102 11.82 -4.61 -5.67
C PHE A 102 12.86 -5.51 -6.36
N PHE A 103 12.57 -5.98 -7.56
CA PHE A 103 13.46 -6.89 -8.29
C PHE A 103 14.72 -6.18 -8.80
N ARG A 104 14.58 -5.01 -9.44
CA ARG A 104 15.71 -4.30 -10.03
C ARG A 104 16.63 -3.64 -8.98
N ASP A 105 16.06 -2.91 -8.02
CA ASP A 105 16.84 -2.07 -7.10
C ASP A 105 16.95 -2.68 -5.69
N GLY A 106 15.91 -3.37 -5.23
CA GLY A 106 15.83 -3.96 -3.89
C GLY A 106 16.74 -5.15 -3.72
N ILE A 107 16.38 -6.27 -4.35
CA ILE A 107 17.18 -7.51 -4.35
C ILE A 107 18.32 -7.42 -5.38
N GLY A 108 18.08 -6.71 -6.50
CA GLY A 108 19.05 -6.58 -7.59
C GLY A 108 19.15 -7.84 -8.44
N GLU A 109 18.05 -8.58 -8.55
CA GLU A 109 17.88 -9.76 -9.36
C GLU A 109 16.48 -9.76 -9.94
N ILE A 110 16.39 -9.92 -11.26
CA ILE A 110 15.13 -9.95 -12.00
C ILE A 110 14.92 -11.40 -12.44
N PRO A 111 13.85 -12.07 -11.97
CA PRO A 111 13.52 -13.40 -12.43
C PRO A 111 13.13 -13.42 -13.91
N ASP A 112 13.44 -14.51 -14.61
CA ASP A 112 13.20 -14.65 -16.06
C ASP A 112 11.71 -14.55 -16.46
N ASN A 113 10.81 -14.93 -15.54
CA ASN A 113 9.36 -14.87 -15.73
C ASN A 113 8.73 -13.52 -15.39
N ILE A 114 9.52 -12.55 -14.89
CA ILE A 114 9.08 -11.18 -14.66
C ILE A 114 9.60 -10.29 -15.81
N PRO A 115 8.71 -9.67 -16.62
CA PRO A 115 9.10 -8.99 -17.86
C PRO A 115 9.66 -7.57 -17.63
N ILE A 116 10.63 -7.43 -16.72
CA ILE A 116 11.31 -6.16 -16.44
C ILE A 116 12.46 -5.96 -17.44
N LYS A 117 12.48 -4.77 -18.07
CA LYS A 117 13.60 -4.28 -18.88
C LYS A 117 14.39 -3.26 -18.07
N SER A 118 15.58 -3.64 -17.58
CA SER A 118 16.38 -2.83 -16.64
C SER A 118 16.63 -1.38 -17.08
N TYR A 119 16.73 -1.14 -18.39
CA TYR A 119 17.01 0.18 -18.98
C TYR A 119 15.79 0.81 -19.69
N ASN A 120 14.60 0.23 -19.56
CA ASN A 120 13.38 0.76 -20.17
C ASN A 120 12.21 0.67 -19.16
N HIS A 121 12.11 1.69 -18.31
CA HIS A 121 11.03 1.78 -17.31
C HIS A 121 9.64 1.84 -17.95
N PRO A 122 9.37 2.69 -18.97
CA PRO A 122 8.07 2.71 -19.63
C PRO A 122 7.61 1.35 -20.17
N GLU A 123 8.48 0.63 -20.88
CA GLU A 123 8.14 -0.71 -21.40
C GLU A 123 7.93 -1.73 -20.26
N SER A 124 8.75 -1.67 -19.21
CA SER A 124 8.56 -2.52 -18.02
C SER A 124 7.20 -2.28 -17.36
N MET A 125 6.76 -1.02 -17.28
CA MET A 125 5.46 -0.69 -16.70
C MET A 125 4.31 -1.26 -17.54
N THR A 126 4.38 -1.15 -18.87
CA THR A 126 3.39 -1.75 -19.77
C THR A 126 3.33 -3.26 -19.56
N ASN A 127 4.46 -3.96 -19.65
CA ASN A 127 4.52 -5.41 -19.55
C ASN A 127 4.05 -5.93 -18.18
N LEU A 128 4.43 -5.24 -17.09
CA LEU A 128 4.00 -5.62 -15.74
C LEU A 128 2.50 -5.37 -15.54
N CYS A 129 1.96 -4.25 -16.03
CA CYS A 129 0.52 -4.01 -15.97
C CYS A 129 -0.27 -5.05 -16.78
N GLU A 130 0.21 -5.44 -17.96
CA GLU A 130 -0.38 -6.51 -18.76
C GLU A 130 -0.33 -7.85 -18.00
N LEU A 131 0.81 -8.19 -17.40
CA LEU A 131 0.96 -9.41 -16.59
C LEU A 131 -0.05 -9.44 -15.43
N LEU A 132 -0.15 -8.35 -14.65
CA LEU A 132 -1.03 -8.24 -13.49
C LEU A 132 -2.53 -8.22 -13.83
N SER A 133 -2.88 -7.94 -15.09
CA SER A 133 -4.27 -7.94 -15.56
C SER A 133 -4.90 -9.33 -15.63
N THR A 134 -4.08 -10.39 -15.59
CA THR A 134 -4.52 -11.79 -15.67
C THR A 134 -4.31 -12.52 -14.33
N GLN A 135 -5.11 -13.55 -14.06
CA GLN A 135 -4.92 -14.33 -12.85
C GLN A 135 -3.60 -15.12 -12.92
N GLU A 136 -3.31 -15.70 -14.06
CA GLU A 136 -2.09 -16.48 -14.31
C GLU A 136 -0.83 -15.62 -14.09
N GLY A 137 -0.83 -14.38 -14.60
CA GLY A 137 0.29 -13.46 -14.38
C GLY A 137 0.44 -13.02 -12.92
N ARG A 138 -0.67 -12.86 -12.18
CA ARG A 138 -0.63 -12.62 -10.72
C ARG A 138 -0.07 -13.83 -9.97
N ASP A 139 -0.41 -15.04 -10.38
CA ASP A 139 0.12 -16.26 -9.77
C ASP A 139 1.64 -16.40 -10.00
N VAL A 140 2.11 -16.04 -11.20
CA VAL A 140 3.56 -15.95 -11.51
C VAL A 140 4.26 -14.97 -10.58
N VAL A 141 3.73 -13.75 -10.46
CA VAL A 141 4.31 -12.71 -9.58
C VAL A 141 4.32 -13.16 -8.12
N ALA A 142 3.24 -13.78 -7.64
CA ALA A 142 3.16 -14.29 -6.27
C ALA A 142 4.18 -15.39 -5.99
N GLY A 143 4.42 -16.28 -6.96
CA GLY A 143 5.48 -17.30 -6.88
C GLY A 143 6.86 -16.69 -6.72
N GLU A 144 7.21 -15.71 -7.55
CA GLU A 144 8.53 -15.05 -7.51
C GLU A 144 8.74 -14.23 -6.23
N LEU A 145 7.70 -13.54 -5.77
CA LEU A 145 7.75 -12.82 -4.50
C LEU A 145 7.93 -13.77 -3.32
N SER A 146 7.27 -14.94 -3.35
CA SER A 146 7.41 -15.96 -2.31
C SER A 146 8.82 -16.55 -2.30
N HIS A 147 9.36 -16.87 -3.47
CA HIS A 147 10.74 -17.34 -3.58
C HIS A 147 11.75 -16.30 -3.10
N ALA A 148 11.60 -15.04 -3.52
CA ALA A 148 12.47 -13.96 -3.05
C ALA A 148 12.36 -13.74 -1.53
N LYS A 149 11.16 -13.90 -0.94
CA LYS A 149 10.96 -13.85 0.50
C LYS A 149 11.74 -14.94 1.22
N GLU A 150 11.67 -16.19 0.77
CA GLU A 150 12.41 -17.31 1.35
C GLU A 150 13.93 -17.06 1.32
N GLN A 151 14.47 -16.55 0.21
CA GLN A 151 15.88 -16.19 0.10
C GLN A 151 16.29 -15.08 1.08
N ILE A 152 15.42 -14.10 1.33
CA ILE A 152 15.67 -13.04 2.32
C ILE A 152 15.65 -13.60 3.74
N GLU A 153 14.69 -14.46 4.06
CA GLU A 153 14.55 -15.09 5.39
C GLU A 153 15.71 -16.06 5.68
N ALA A 154 16.19 -16.78 4.67
CA ALA A 154 17.38 -17.64 4.76
C ALA A 154 18.70 -16.84 4.84
N GLY A 155 18.67 -15.52 4.60
CA GLY A 155 19.84 -14.66 4.59
C GLY A 155 20.70 -14.75 3.32
N GLU A 156 20.23 -15.46 2.29
CA GLU A 156 20.87 -15.58 0.98
C GLU A 156 20.84 -14.24 0.22
N LYS A 157 19.80 -13.44 0.47
CA LYS A 157 19.59 -12.13 -0.10
C LYS A 157 19.33 -11.09 0.97
N GLN A 158 19.73 -9.85 0.69
CA GLN A 158 19.43 -8.70 1.52
C GLN A 158 18.86 -7.59 0.67
N ILE A 159 17.83 -6.92 1.18
CA ILE A 159 17.25 -5.73 0.53
C ILE A 159 18.27 -4.59 0.63
N LYS A 160 18.80 -4.17 -0.51
CA LYS A 160 19.84 -3.13 -0.61
C LYS A 160 19.30 -1.72 -0.35
N TRP A 161 18.02 -1.47 -0.65
CA TRP A 161 17.41 -0.14 -0.57
C TRP A 161 16.28 -0.07 0.45
N ARG A 162 16.40 0.87 1.40
CA ARG A 162 15.46 1.02 2.52
C ARG A 162 14.03 1.41 2.13
N TYR A 163 13.82 1.97 0.93
CA TYR A 163 12.51 2.45 0.47
C TYR A 163 11.77 1.43 -0.41
N VAL A 164 12.39 0.29 -0.70
CA VAL A 164 11.74 -0.80 -1.43
C VAL A 164 10.72 -1.48 -0.52
N LYS A 165 9.53 -1.75 -1.06
CA LYS A 165 8.49 -2.47 -0.33
C LYS A 165 8.90 -3.93 -0.12
N LYS A 166 8.67 -4.46 1.08
CA LYS A 166 8.93 -5.87 1.38
C LYS A 166 7.93 -6.78 0.64
N PRO A 167 8.28 -8.04 0.35
CA PRO A 167 7.40 -8.99 -0.33
C PRO A 167 6.02 -9.10 0.31
N GLU A 168 5.93 -9.09 1.64
CA GLU A 168 4.64 -9.25 2.37
C GLU A 168 3.64 -8.13 2.07
N ARG A 169 4.12 -6.96 1.64
CA ARG A 169 3.24 -5.86 1.24
C ARG A 169 2.69 -6.05 -0.17
N LEU A 170 3.39 -6.80 -1.01
CA LEU A 170 3.08 -7.03 -2.43
C LEU A 170 2.26 -8.30 -2.65
N LEU A 171 2.29 -9.22 -1.68
CA LEU A 171 1.38 -10.36 -1.56
C LEU A 171 -0.02 -9.91 -1.04
#